data_AF-A0A5J4QJL9-F1
#
_entry.id   AF-A0A5J4QJL9-F1
#
_cell.length_a   1.000
_cell.length_b   1.000
_cell.length_c   1.000
_cell.angle_alpha   90.00
_cell.angle_beta   90.00
_cell.angle_gamma   90.00
#
_symmetry.space_group_name_H-M   'P 1'
#
loop_
_entity.id
_entity.type
_entity.pdbx_description
1 polymer ?
#
loop_
_entity_poly.entity_id
_entity_poly.type
_entity_poly.pdbx_seq_one_letter_code
_entity_poly.pdbx_strand_id
1 'polypeptide(L)'
;MREAGNIREVEQVGVDMIGFIFYPKSSRYVEEVPEYLPQHAKRVGVFVNESIESILNIVTCFGLNYVQLHGEESAEFCGSLSQS
;
A
#
# COMPACT_ATOMS: atom_id res chain seq x y z
N MET A 1 6.52 -4.53 -1.00
CA MET A 1 7.93 -4.22 -1.34
C MET A 1 8.38 -3.09 -0.45
N ARG A 2 9.64 -3.10 -0.02
CA ARG A 2 10.16 -2.12 0.95
C ARG A 2 11.53 -1.54 0.57
N GLU A 3 12.35 -2.31 -0.15
CA GLU A 3 13.69 -1.90 -0.55
C GLU A 3 13.64 -1.13 -1.88
N ALA A 4 14.16 0.10 -1.91
CA ALA A 4 14.13 0.99 -3.07
C ALA A 4 14.74 0.36 -4.34
N GLY A 5 15.88 -0.32 -4.21
CA GLY A 5 16.54 -1.00 -5.33
C GLY A 5 15.67 -2.09 -5.93
N ASN A 6 15.05 -2.91 -5.09
CA ASN A 6 14.15 -3.98 -5.54
C ASN A 6 12.89 -3.43 -6.22
N ILE A 7 12.31 -2.35 -5.70
CA ILE A 7 11.15 -1.69 -6.33
C ILE A 7 11.50 -1.22 -7.74
N ARG A 8 12.67 -0.59 -7.92
CA ARG A 8 13.12 -0.09 -9.23
C ARG A 8 13.36 -1.21 -10.22
N GLU A 9 14.05 -2.26 -9.82
CA GLU A 9 14.33 -3.41 -10.68
C GLU A 9 13.04 -4.10 -11.13
N VAL A 10 12.09 -4.29 -10.20
CA VAL A 10 10.82 -4.94 -10.50
C VAL A 10 9.96 -4.10 -11.43
N GLU A 11 9.92 -2.78 -11.24
CA GLU A 11 9.20 -1.87 -12.15
C GLU A 11 9.75 -1.94 -13.59
N GLN A 12 11.05 -2.10 -13.77
CA GLN A 12 11.67 -2.21 -15.11
C GLN A 12 11.26 -3.48 -15.87
N VAL A 13 10.77 -4.52 -15.17
CA VAL A 13 10.23 -5.73 -15.80
C VAL A 13 8.85 -5.48 -16.43
N GLY A 14 8.25 -4.31 -16.20
CA GLY A 14 6.97 -3.91 -16.79
C GLY A 14 5.77 -4.45 -16.04
N VAL A 15 5.87 -4.60 -14.71
CA VAL A 15 4.73 -4.99 -13.87
C VAL A 15 3.69 -3.86 -13.80
N ASP A 16 2.41 -4.23 -13.78
CA ASP A 16 1.33 -3.24 -13.71
C ASP A 16 1.15 -2.64 -12.31
N MET A 17 1.47 -3.41 -11.27
CA MET A 17 1.19 -3.05 -9.87
C MET A 17 2.28 -3.52 -8.92
N ILE A 18 2.56 -2.70 -7.90
CA ILE A 18 3.47 -3.04 -6.80
C ILE A 18 2.76 -2.80 -5.46
N GLY A 19 2.76 -3.83 -4.62
CA GLY A 19 2.14 -3.81 -3.30
C GLY A 19 3.10 -3.40 -2.18
N PHE A 20 2.63 -2.58 -1.25
CA PHE A 20 3.29 -2.15 -0.01
C PHE A 20 2.47 -2.67 1.17
N ILE A 21 3.13 -3.33 2.13
CA ILE A 21 2.42 -3.99 3.23
C ILE A 21 2.56 -3.15 4.49
N PHE A 22 1.44 -2.63 4.99
CA PHE A 22 1.34 -1.79 6.18
C PHE A 22 0.78 -2.59 7.35
N TYR A 23 1.36 -3.76 7.61
CA TYR A 23 1.03 -4.60 8.75
C TYR A 23 2.28 -4.97 9.55
N PRO A 24 2.45 -4.47 10.79
CA PRO A 24 3.70 -4.65 11.56
C PRO A 24 4.12 -6.10 11.82
N LYS A 25 3.18 -7.05 11.87
CA LYS A 25 3.52 -8.48 12.06
C LYS A 25 3.98 -9.17 10.77
N SER A 26 3.93 -8.50 9.63
CA SER A 26 4.44 -9.03 8.37
C SER A 26 5.96 -8.89 8.30
N SER A 27 6.66 -9.94 7.86
CA SER A 27 8.09 -9.88 7.54
C SER A 27 8.43 -8.89 6.43
N ARG A 28 7.42 -8.43 5.68
CA ARG A 28 7.51 -7.49 4.56
C ARG A 28 6.92 -6.12 4.90
N TYR A 29 6.73 -5.83 6.19
CA TYR A 29 6.23 -4.54 6.67
C TYR A 29 7.07 -3.38 6.13
N VAL A 30 6.38 -2.33 5.70
CA VAL A 30 6.93 -1.05 5.26
C VAL A 30 6.75 -0.06 6.41
N GLU A 31 7.83 0.19 7.13
CA GLU A 31 7.84 1.11 8.28
C GLU A 31 7.99 2.58 7.84
N GLU A 32 8.82 2.81 6.83
CA GLU A 32 9.10 4.15 6.29
C GLU A 32 8.89 4.18 4.78
N VAL A 33 8.70 5.40 4.23
CA VAL A 33 8.60 5.60 2.78
C VAL A 33 9.95 5.25 2.14
N PRO A 34 10.01 4.27 1.22
CA PRO A 34 11.25 3.95 0.53
C PRO A 34 11.76 5.15 -0.27
N GLU A 35 13.09 5.27 -0.41
CA GLU A 35 13.74 6.33 -1.21
C GLU A 35 13.27 6.35 -2.68
N TYR A 36 12.72 5.23 -3.16
CA TYR A 36 12.15 5.11 -4.48
C TYR A 36 10.75 4.50 -4.42
N LEU A 37 9.79 5.21 -5.01
CA LEU A 37 8.46 4.70 -5.30
C LEU A 37 8.29 4.56 -6.81
N PRO A 38 7.55 3.55 -7.29
CA PRO A 38 7.37 3.32 -8.71
C PRO A 38 6.61 4.48 -9.36
N GLN A 39 6.98 4.83 -10.59
CA GLN A 39 6.39 5.94 -11.35
C GLN A 39 5.37 5.48 -12.39
N HIS A 40 5.51 4.26 -12.90
CA HIS A 40 4.67 3.65 -13.92
C HIS A 40 3.74 2.59 -13.33
N ALA A 41 4.28 1.73 -12.45
CA ALA A 41 3.48 0.70 -11.80
C ALA A 41 2.54 1.33 -10.76
N LYS A 42 1.30 0.85 -10.73
CA LYS A 42 0.30 1.31 -9.75
C LYS A 42 0.67 0.85 -8.35
N ARG A 43 0.52 1.73 -7.37
CA ARG A 43 0.87 1.47 -5.98
C ARG A 43 -0.35 0.92 -5.24
N VAL A 44 -0.20 -0.23 -4.59
CA VAL A 44 -1.25 -0.88 -3.81
C VAL A 44 -0.82 -0.92 -2.35
N GLY A 45 -1.62 -0.40 -1.43
CA GLY A 45 -1.38 -0.56 0.01
C GLY A 45 -2.17 -1.74 0.57
N VAL A 46 -1.51 -2.60 1.34
CA VAL A 46 -2.13 -3.75 2.02
C VAL A 46 -2.22 -3.47 3.50
N PHE A 47 -3.44 -3.51 4.04
CA PHE A 47 -3.75 -3.20 5.43
C PHE A 47 -4.48 -4.37 6.09
N VAL A 48 -4.33 -4.48 7.41
CA VAL A 48 -4.98 -5.53 8.21
C VAL A 48 -5.49 -4.88 9.49
N ASN A 49 -6.80 -4.70 9.59
CA ASN A 49 -7.50 -4.11 10.72
C ASN A 49 -6.95 -2.72 11.12
N GLU A 50 -6.55 -1.93 10.12
CA GLU A 50 -6.02 -0.58 10.32
C GLU A 50 -7.16 0.45 10.36
N SER A 51 -6.96 1.58 11.04
CA SER A 51 -7.97 2.65 11.10
C SER A 51 -8.11 3.40 9.77
N ILE A 52 -9.32 3.90 9.45
CA ILE A 52 -9.57 4.69 8.22
C ILE A 52 -8.63 5.89 8.14
N GLU A 53 -8.44 6.62 9.25
CA GLU A 53 -7.56 7.80 9.31
C GLU A 53 -6.12 7.44 8.94
N SER A 54 -5.58 6.36 9.51
CA SER A 54 -4.25 5.85 9.21
C SER A 54 -4.11 5.43 7.75
N ILE A 55 -5.12 4.72 7.21
CA ILE A 55 -5.16 4.33 5.79
C ILE A 55 -5.10 5.57 4.89
N LEU A 56 -5.93 6.58 5.14
CA LEU A 56 -5.99 7.80 4.32
C LEU A 56 -4.69 8.60 4.37
N ASN A 57 -4.06 8.68 5.54
CA ASN A 57 -2.75 9.29 5.70
C ASN A 57 -1.69 8.56 4.86
N ILE A 58 -1.66 7.22 4.94
CA ILE A 58 -0.72 6.40 4.17
C ILE A 58 -0.98 6.49 2.67
N VAL A 59 -2.26 6.48 2.23
CA VAL A 59 -2.65 6.67 0.84
C VAL A 59 -2.07 7.98 0.30
N THR A 60 -2.17 9.06 1.08
CA THR A 60 -1.66 10.38 0.70
C THR A 60 -0.13 10.40 0.68
N CYS A 61 0.53 9.89 1.73
CA CYS A 61 1.99 9.88 1.84
C CYS A 61 2.67 9.04 0.77
N PHE A 62 2.12 7.87 0.43
CA PHE A 62 2.68 6.96 -0.57
C PHE A 62 2.12 7.17 -1.98
N GLY A 63 1.11 8.03 -2.14
CA GLY A 63 0.39 8.22 -3.40
C GLY A 63 -0.19 6.91 -3.91
N LEU A 64 -0.87 6.16 -3.03
CA LEU A 64 -1.44 4.86 -3.38
C LEU A 64 -2.57 5.02 -4.41
N ASN A 65 -2.62 4.11 -5.37
CA ASN A 65 -3.72 4.05 -6.34
C ASN A 65 -4.84 3.12 -5.87
N TYR A 66 -4.49 2.10 -5.09
CA TYR A 66 -5.42 1.10 -4.59
C TYR A 66 -5.13 0.76 -3.13
N VAL A 67 -6.20 0.42 -2.42
CA VAL A 67 -6.18 -0.09 -1.04
C VAL A 67 -6.69 -1.52 -1.06
N GLN A 68 -5.95 -2.41 -0.42
CA GLN A 68 -6.31 -3.81 -0.24
C GLN A 68 -6.46 -4.09 1.26
N LEU A 69 -7.66 -4.49 1.66
CA LEU A 69 -8.00 -4.85 3.02
C LEU A 69 -7.94 -6.37 3.16
N HIS A 70 -7.18 -6.88 4.14
CA HIS A 70 -6.92 -8.31 4.37
C HIS A 70 -7.26 -8.74 5.81
N GLY A 71 -7.91 -7.88 6.59
CA GLY A 71 -8.35 -8.19 7.93
C GLY A 71 -9.79 -8.70 7.97
N GLU A 72 -10.49 -8.29 9.02
CA GLU A 72 -11.90 -8.59 9.25
C GLU A 72 -12.77 -7.33 9.03
N GLU A 73 -12.33 -6.44 8.13
CA GLU A 73 -13.04 -5.19 7.86
C GLU A 73 -14.45 -5.45 7.31
N SER A 74 -15.45 -4.74 7.85
CA SER A 74 -16.83 -4.90 7.44
C SER A 74 -17.09 -4.27 6.06
N ALA A 75 -18.18 -4.68 5.40
CA ALA A 75 -18.60 -4.07 4.14
C ALA A 75 -18.89 -2.56 4.29
N GLU A 76 -19.39 -2.12 5.46
CA GLU A 76 -19.60 -0.71 5.78
C GLU A 76 -18.28 0.06 5.82
N PHE A 77 -17.24 -0.52 6.43
CA PHE A 77 -15.89 0.06 6.47
C PHE A 77 -15.32 0.24 5.06
N CYS A 78 -15.44 -0.79 4.22
CA CYS A 78 -15.04 -0.71 2.81
C CYS A 78 -15.81 0.41 2.07
N GLY A 79 -17.10 0.55 2.37
CA GLY A 79 -17.95 1.59 1.81
C GLY A 79 -17.47 3.01 2.18
N SER A 80 -17.11 3.24 3.44
CA SER A 80 -16.59 4.54 3.90
C SER A 80 -15.31 4.95 3.19
N LEU A 81 -14.40 4.00 2.92
CA LEU A 81 -13.16 4.26 2.19
C LEU A 81 -13.39 4.57 0.71
N SER A 82 -14.39 3.94 0.08
CA SER A 82 -14.66 4.13 -1.35
C SER A 82 -15.27 5.49 -1.72
N GLN A 83 -15.81 6.22 -0.73
CA GLN A 83 -16.47 7.52 -0.93
C GLN A 83 -15.58 8.73 -0.57
N SER A 84 -14.32 8.47 -0.18
CA SER A 84 -13.34 9.49 0.22
C SER A 84 -12.38 9.80 -0.92
#